data_AF-A0A718JDR9-F1
#
_entry.id   AF-A0A718JDR9-F1
#
_cell.length_a   1.000
_cell.length_b   1.000
_cell.length_c   1.000
_cell.angle_alpha   90.00
_cell.angle_beta   90.00
_cell.angle_gamma   90.00
#
_symmetry.space_group_name_H-M   'P 1'
#
loop_
_entity.id
_entity.type
_entity.pdbx_description
1 polymer ?
#
loop_
_entity_poly.entity_id
_entity_poly.type
_entity_poly.pdbx_seq_one_letter_code
_entity_poly.pdbx_strand_id
1 'polypeptide(L)'
;MTTITKEWLQQTIAEFENTRDDIPFGLSDDDAKILIVLKQTLASLTAEPVAWKYRLVDIDSGAEDHWKYSTQCITPASGKTYRIESIPLYTVSQPVPVPERERIRRKHAEWSDKTFGDVGPVGPLKHLSKEALEAAADPSDPLEWADMQFLLWDAQRRMGISDEFITRAMIEKLEINKSLQWPEPKDGEPRLHIKEQPESVVPEECPAELPYA
;
A
#
# COMPACT_ATOMS: atom_id res chain seq x y z
N MET A 1 -19.49 -24.16 1.39
CA MET A 1 -18.44 -23.25 1.89
C MET A 1 -17.27 -23.35 0.95
N THR A 2 -16.77 -22.22 0.44
CA THR A 2 -15.58 -22.17 -0.41
C THR A 2 -14.35 -22.23 0.49
N THR A 3 -13.43 -23.18 0.26
CA THR A 3 -12.20 -23.32 1.05
C THR A 3 -11.12 -22.42 0.47
N ILE A 4 -10.45 -21.62 1.31
CA ILE A 4 -9.28 -20.82 0.91
C ILE A 4 -8.08 -21.76 0.77
N THR A 5 -7.49 -21.83 -0.43
CA THR A 5 -6.31 -22.67 -0.70
C THR A 5 -5.01 -21.86 -0.66
N LYS A 6 -3.89 -22.57 -0.48
CA LYS A 6 -2.54 -21.97 -0.51
C LYS A 6 -2.27 -21.31 -1.86
N GLU A 7 -2.61 -22.01 -2.94
CA GLU A 7 -2.37 -21.56 -4.32
C GLU A 7 -3.16 -20.29 -4.61
N TRP A 8 -4.41 -20.23 -4.16
CA TRP A 8 -5.24 -19.04 -4.30
C TRP A 8 -4.64 -17.85 -3.54
N LEU A 9 -4.20 -18.04 -2.28
CA LEU A 9 -3.55 -16.96 -1.52
C LEU A 9 -2.26 -16.46 -2.19
N GLN A 10 -1.43 -17.38 -2.69
CA GLN A 10 -0.19 -17.00 -3.39
C GLN A 10 -0.49 -16.17 -4.63
N GLN A 11 -1.49 -16.58 -5.42
CA GLN A 11 -1.92 -15.85 -6.60
C GLN A 11 -2.46 -14.46 -6.23
N THR A 12 -3.38 -14.36 -5.27
CA THR A 12 -3.96 -13.08 -4.86
C THR A 12 -2.91 -12.13 -4.26
N ILE A 13 -1.94 -12.64 -3.48
CA ILE A 13 -0.82 -11.82 -2.98
C ILE A 13 -0.01 -11.26 -4.14
N ALA A 14 0.31 -12.09 -5.14
CA ALA A 14 1.07 -11.63 -6.31
C ALA A 14 0.32 -10.56 -7.10
N GLU A 15 -1.00 -10.68 -7.24
CA GLU A 15 -1.85 -9.67 -7.89
C GLU A 15 -1.83 -8.34 -7.12
N PHE A 16 -1.95 -8.37 -5.79
CA PHE A 16 -1.84 -7.18 -4.93
C PHE A 16 -0.46 -6.53 -4.97
N GLU A 17 0.61 -7.34 -4.98
CA GLU A 17 1.98 -6.83 -5.07
C GLU A 17 2.27 -6.20 -6.44
N ASN A 18 1.81 -6.83 -7.52
CA ASN A 18 1.93 -6.24 -8.85
C ASN A 18 1.15 -4.91 -8.94
N THR A 19 -0.07 -4.87 -8.40
CA THR A 19 -0.88 -3.64 -8.34
C THR A 19 -0.17 -2.54 -7.53
N ARG A 20 0.47 -2.90 -6.40
CA ARG A 20 1.27 -1.97 -5.59
C ARG A 20 2.40 -1.35 -6.40
N ASP A 21 3.08 -2.16 -7.20
CA ASP A 21 4.28 -1.76 -7.93
C ASP A 21 3.94 -0.98 -9.22
N ASP A 22 2.76 -1.23 -9.81
CA ASP A 22 2.23 -0.50 -10.97
C ASP A 22 1.61 0.88 -10.62
N ILE A 23 1.19 1.07 -9.36
CA ILE A 23 0.62 2.34 -8.90
C ILE A 23 1.73 3.23 -8.31
N PRO A 24 1.95 4.46 -8.83
CA PRO A 24 3.06 5.31 -8.38
C PRO A 24 3.07 5.65 -6.88
N PHE A 25 1.93 5.47 -6.20
CA PHE A 25 1.73 5.80 -4.79
C PHE A 25 1.59 4.56 -3.89
N GLY A 26 1.53 3.36 -4.48
CA GLY A 26 1.29 2.10 -3.78
C GLY A 26 -0.19 1.76 -3.57
N LEU A 27 -0.44 0.78 -2.72
CA LEU A 27 -1.78 0.35 -2.31
C LEU A 27 -2.42 1.36 -1.35
N SER A 28 -3.75 1.40 -1.31
CA SER A 28 -4.48 2.11 -0.25
C SER A 28 -4.17 1.53 1.13
N ASP A 29 -4.44 2.27 2.22
CA ASP A 29 -4.25 1.77 3.59
C ASP A 29 -4.99 0.45 3.84
N ASP A 30 -6.20 0.31 3.32
CA ASP A 30 -7.01 -0.90 3.49
C ASP A 30 -6.51 -2.04 2.62
N ASP A 31 -6.10 -1.78 1.38
CA ASP A 31 -5.49 -2.80 0.52
C ASP A 31 -4.14 -3.27 1.07
N ALA A 32 -3.36 -2.36 1.68
CA ALA A 32 -2.12 -2.68 2.35
C ALA A 32 -2.37 -3.56 3.59
N LYS A 33 -3.40 -3.27 4.39
CA LYS A 33 -3.84 -4.14 5.51
C LYS A 33 -4.32 -5.50 5.00
N ILE A 34 -5.09 -5.53 3.92
CA ILE A 34 -5.56 -6.77 3.29
C ILE A 34 -4.36 -7.61 2.84
N LEU A 35 -3.40 -7.01 2.14
CA LEU A 35 -2.19 -7.71 1.71
C LEU A 35 -1.39 -8.28 2.90
N ILE A 36 -1.32 -7.54 4.02
CA ILE A 36 -0.72 -8.04 5.27
C ILE A 36 -1.49 -9.25 5.79
N VAL A 37 -2.81 -9.20 5.87
CA VAL A 37 -3.65 -10.31 6.33
C VAL A 37 -3.50 -11.54 5.41
N LEU A 38 -3.47 -11.34 4.10
CA LEU A 38 -3.26 -12.41 3.11
C LEU A 38 -1.91 -13.09 3.32
N LYS A 39 -0.83 -12.31 3.48
CA LYS A 39 0.51 -12.83 3.76
C LYS A 39 0.59 -13.56 5.10
N GLN A 40 -0.07 -13.05 6.15
CA GLN A 40 -0.12 -13.71 7.44
C GLN A 40 -0.88 -15.04 7.38
N THR A 41 -1.99 -15.06 6.63
CA THR A 41 -2.79 -16.26 6.39
C THR A 41 -1.98 -17.31 5.65
N LEU A 42 -1.26 -16.92 4.59
CA LEU A 42 -0.36 -17.81 3.86
C LEU A 42 0.73 -18.36 4.78
N ALA A 43 1.39 -17.52 5.56
CA ALA A 43 2.41 -17.94 6.51
C ALA A 43 1.86 -18.91 7.57
N SER A 44 0.62 -18.70 8.04
CA SER A 44 -0.05 -19.62 8.97
C SER A 44 -0.38 -20.97 8.32
N LEU A 45 -0.77 -21.00 7.04
CA LEU A 45 -1.08 -22.24 6.33
C LEU A 45 0.17 -23.05 5.95
N THR A 46 1.32 -22.39 5.81
CA THR A 46 2.59 -23.03 5.48
C THR A 46 3.53 -23.20 6.67
N ALA A 47 3.07 -22.87 7.89
CA ALA A 47 3.89 -22.96 9.09
C ALA A 47 4.26 -24.42 9.39
N GLU A 48 5.52 -24.65 9.73
CA GLU A 48 5.93 -25.93 10.31
C GLU A 48 5.62 -25.95 11.82
N PRO A 49 5.22 -27.09 12.40
CA PRO A 49 5.02 -27.20 13.84
C PRO A 49 6.34 -26.97 14.58
N VAL A 50 6.31 -26.18 15.65
CA VAL A 50 7.49 -25.94 16.51
C VAL A 50 7.63 -26.96 17.63
N ALA A 51 6.54 -27.63 17.97
CA ALA A 51 6.49 -28.66 18.99
C ALA A 51 5.32 -29.60 18.72
N TRP A 52 5.36 -30.74 19.39
CA TRP A 52 4.42 -31.84 19.22
C TRP A 52 3.94 -32.24 20.60
N LYS A 53 2.64 -32.20 20.81
CA LYS A 53 2.00 -32.78 21.99
C LYS A 53 1.62 -34.22 21.63
N TYR A 54 2.15 -35.21 22.37
CA TYR A 54 1.93 -36.62 22.03
C TYR A 54 1.62 -37.48 23.25
N ARG A 55 1.01 -38.64 23.02
CA ARG A 55 0.83 -39.71 24.01
C ARG A 55 0.90 -41.09 23.37
N LEU A 56 1.18 -42.10 24.19
CA LEU A 56 1.18 -43.50 23.80
C LEU A 56 -0.15 -44.13 24.23
N VAL A 57 -0.75 -44.90 23.34
CA VAL A 57 -1.98 -45.66 23.58
C VAL A 57 -1.69 -47.13 23.29
N ASP A 58 -1.81 -47.99 24.29
CA ASP A 58 -1.62 -49.43 24.12
C ASP A 58 -2.70 -49.98 23.17
N ILE A 59 -2.30 -50.75 22.16
CA ILE A 59 -3.19 -51.22 21.09
C ILE A 59 -4.14 -52.30 21.61
N ASP A 60 -3.68 -53.13 22.55
CA ASP A 60 -4.42 -54.30 23.02
C ASP A 60 -5.41 -53.94 24.14
N SER A 61 -4.96 -53.13 25.11
CA SER A 61 -5.74 -52.74 26.28
C SER A 61 -6.43 -51.38 26.15
N GLY A 62 -6.01 -50.54 25.19
CA GLY A 62 -6.47 -49.16 25.07
C GLY A 62 -5.96 -48.23 26.18
N ALA A 63 -5.06 -48.70 27.06
CA ALA A 63 -4.52 -47.90 28.14
C ALA A 63 -3.72 -46.71 27.59
N GLU A 64 -4.08 -45.51 28.03
CA GLU A 64 -3.47 -44.25 27.58
C GLU A 64 -2.44 -43.74 28.60
N ASP A 65 -1.26 -43.35 28.12
CA ASP A 65 -0.28 -42.65 28.94
C ASP A 65 -0.55 -41.13 28.96
N HIS A 66 0.06 -40.43 29.90
CA HIS A 66 -0.05 -38.98 30.03
C HIS A 66 0.54 -38.23 28.81
N TRP A 67 -0.03 -37.06 28.52
CA TRP A 67 0.47 -36.20 27.45
C TRP A 67 1.88 -35.68 27.74
N LYS A 68 2.73 -35.75 26.73
CA LYS A 68 4.13 -35.30 26.73
C LYS A 68 4.37 -34.32 25.58
N TYR A 69 5.50 -33.61 25.63
CA TYR A 69 5.89 -32.63 24.62
C TYR A 69 7.23 -33.03 24.01
N SER A 70 7.39 -32.81 22.71
CA SER A 70 8.62 -33.05 21.95
C SER A 70 8.82 -31.95 20.91
N THR A 71 10.07 -31.59 20.64
CA THR A 71 10.43 -30.70 19.52
C THR A 71 10.53 -31.46 18.19
N GLN A 72 10.53 -32.79 18.23
CA GLN A 72 10.57 -33.64 17.05
C GLN A 72 9.29 -34.44 16.90
N CYS A 73 8.93 -34.69 15.63
CA CYS A 73 7.94 -35.67 15.25
C CYS A 73 8.27 -37.04 15.85
N ILE A 74 7.35 -37.60 16.63
CA ILE A 74 7.49 -38.98 17.11
C ILE A 74 6.66 -39.88 16.20
N THR A 75 7.35 -40.71 15.42
CA THR A 75 6.75 -41.78 14.63
C THR A 75 6.89 -43.13 15.34
N PRO A 76 5.92 -44.05 15.18
CA PRO A 76 6.09 -45.40 15.67
C PRO A 76 7.21 -46.11 14.90
N ALA A 77 8.13 -46.75 15.60
CA ALA A 77 8.99 -47.77 14.99
C ALA A 77 8.13 -49.00 14.67
N SER A 78 8.36 -49.65 13.52
CA SER A 78 7.64 -50.87 13.13
C SER A 78 7.77 -51.95 14.22
N GLY A 79 6.64 -52.54 14.63
CA GLY A 79 6.60 -53.67 15.58
C GLY A 79 6.35 -53.33 17.06
N LYS A 80 5.82 -52.15 17.41
CA LYS A 80 5.45 -51.81 18.80
C LYS A 80 3.95 -52.01 19.11
N THR A 81 3.64 -52.34 20.36
CA THR A 81 2.28 -52.54 20.91
C THR A 81 1.51 -51.24 21.18
N TYR A 82 2.05 -50.07 20.80
CA TYR A 82 1.46 -48.77 21.10
C TYR A 82 1.20 -47.96 19.83
N ARG A 83 0.01 -47.36 19.74
CA ARG A 83 -0.29 -46.27 18.80
C ARG A 83 0.17 -44.95 19.42
N ILE A 84 0.72 -44.07 18.58
CA ILE A 84 1.10 -42.71 19.00
C ILE A 84 0.02 -41.75 18.50
N GLU A 85 -0.57 -41.00 19.41
CA GLU A 85 -1.39 -39.84 19.06
C GLU A 85 -0.53 -38.59 19.19
N SER A 86 -0.50 -37.78 18.13
CA SER A 86 0.26 -36.54 18.10
C SER A 86 -0.60 -35.38 17.61
N ILE A 87 -0.41 -34.22 18.23
CA ILE A 87 -1.03 -32.95 17.88
C ILE A 87 0.11 -31.97 17.60
N PRO A 88 0.23 -31.43 16.38
CA PRO A 88 1.21 -30.40 16.07
C PRO A 88 0.86 -29.11 16.82
N LEU A 89 1.87 -28.47 17.39
CA LEU A 89 1.78 -27.17 18.05
C LEU A 89 2.52 -26.15 17.20
N TYR A 90 1.81 -25.10 16.80
CA TYR A 90 2.35 -24.01 15.99
C TYR A 90 2.57 -22.77 16.87
N THR A 91 3.57 -21.97 16.53
CA THR A 91 3.65 -20.62 17.09
C THR A 91 2.60 -19.74 16.43
N VAL A 92 2.16 -18.70 17.12
CA VAL A 92 1.42 -17.62 16.48
C VAL A 92 2.29 -17.05 15.36
N SER A 93 1.72 -16.86 14.17
CA SER A 93 2.41 -16.24 13.04
C SER A 93 2.93 -14.86 13.46
N GLN A 94 4.23 -14.61 13.26
CA GLN A 94 4.79 -13.30 13.50
C GLN A 94 4.07 -12.27 12.61
N PRO A 95 3.81 -11.04 13.11
CA PRO A 95 3.21 -10.00 12.29
C PRO A 95 4.06 -9.81 11.03
N VAL A 96 3.40 -9.76 9.87
CA VAL A 96 4.09 -9.51 8.59
C VAL A 96 4.85 -8.19 8.74
N PRO A 97 6.14 -8.15 8.37
CA PRO A 97 6.90 -6.91 8.47
C PRO A 97 6.19 -5.82 7.66
N VAL A 98 5.90 -4.69 8.31
CA VAL A 98 5.38 -3.49 7.66
C VAL A 98 6.32 -3.15 6.50
N PRO A 99 5.81 -2.87 5.28
CA PRO A 99 6.65 -2.51 4.16
C PRO A 99 7.63 -1.39 4.51
N GLU A 100 8.87 -1.47 4.02
CA GLU A 100 9.94 -0.53 4.40
C GLU A 100 9.55 0.93 4.12
N ARG A 101 8.86 1.18 3.01
CA ARG A 101 8.34 2.51 2.63
C ARG A 101 7.43 3.10 3.72
N GLU A 102 6.54 2.30 4.29
CA GLU A 102 5.63 2.73 5.35
C GLU A 102 6.39 2.94 6.67
N ARG A 103 7.40 2.10 6.96
CA ARG A 103 8.29 2.33 8.11
C ARG A 103 9.06 3.64 8.00
N ILE A 104 9.59 3.95 6.82
CA ILE A 104 10.32 5.19 6.53
C ILE A 104 9.37 6.40 6.65
N ARG A 105 8.17 6.34 6.06
CA ARG A 105 7.17 7.41 6.13
C ARG A 105 6.80 7.75 7.57
N ARG A 106 6.60 6.74 8.43
CA ARG A 106 6.31 6.94 9.86
C ARG A 106 7.47 7.57 10.62
N LYS A 107 8.69 7.06 10.43
CA LYS A 107 9.89 7.65 11.05
C LYS A 107 10.11 9.10 10.63
N HIS A 108 9.88 9.39 9.36
CA HIS A 108 9.93 10.76 8.83
C HIS A 108 8.90 11.65 9.52
N ALA A 109 7.64 11.20 9.64
CA ALA A 109 6.60 11.95 10.34
C ALA A 109 6.97 12.22 11.81
N GLU A 110 7.42 11.22 12.55
CA GLU A 110 7.86 11.35 13.96
C GLU A 110 9.02 12.35 14.10
N TRP A 111 10.01 12.28 13.22
CA TRP A 111 11.12 13.22 13.19
C TRP A 111 10.68 14.65 12.84
N SER A 112 9.79 14.80 11.85
CA SER A 112 9.25 16.08 11.40
C SER A 112 8.43 16.75 12.51
N ASP A 113 7.59 16.00 13.21
CA ASP A 113 6.81 16.51 14.34
C ASP A 113 7.72 16.97 15.48
N LYS A 114 8.76 16.19 15.78
CA LYS A 114 9.74 16.55 16.82
C LYS A 114 10.56 17.79 16.46
N THR A 115 10.88 17.97 15.18
CA THR A 115 11.79 19.02 14.71
C THR A 115 11.06 20.33 14.46
N PHE A 116 9.89 20.27 13.84
CA PHE A 116 9.16 21.44 13.36
C PHE A 116 7.89 21.74 14.17
N GLY A 117 7.42 20.78 14.99
CA GLY A 117 6.20 20.94 15.78
C GLY A 117 4.92 20.94 14.93
N ASP A 118 3.90 21.62 15.47
CA ASP A 118 2.57 21.76 14.87
C ASP A 118 2.55 22.86 13.80
N VAL A 119 3.06 22.54 12.61
CA VAL A 119 3.01 23.40 11.43
C VAL A 119 2.08 22.81 10.37
N GLY A 120 1.44 23.68 9.58
CA GLY A 120 0.56 23.29 8.47
C GLY A 120 1.34 22.89 7.19
N PRO A 121 0.64 22.52 6.11
CA PRO A 121 1.26 21.98 4.88
C PRO A 121 2.00 23.01 4.03
N VAL A 122 1.75 24.30 4.23
CA VAL A 122 2.18 25.35 3.30
C VAL A 122 3.71 25.46 3.26
N GLY A 123 4.38 25.25 4.40
CA GLY A 123 5.84 25.21 4.47
C GLY A 123 6.42 24.09 3.61
N PRO A 124 6.07 22.82 3.87
CA PRO A 124 6.48 21.69 3.04
C PRO A 124 6.16 21.87 1.54
N LEU A 125 5.00 22.40 1.17
CA LEU A 125 4.67 22.65 -0.24
C LEU A 125 5.54 23.72 -0.90
N LYS A 126 5.88 24.80 -0.17
CA LYS A 126 6.83 25.80 -0.67
C LYS A 126 8.22 25.22 -0.81
N HIS A 127 8.64 24.35 0.11
CA HIS A 127 9.91 23.65 0.02
C HIS A 127 9.91 22.68 -1.16
N LEU A 128 8.84 21.92 -1.38
CA LEU A 128 8.69 20.99 -2.49
C LEU A 128 8.91 21.68 -3.86
N SER A 129 8.49 22.94 -4.00
CA SER A 129 8.74 23.70 -5.24
C SER A 129 10.22 23.96 -5.51
N LYS A 130 11.08 24.00 -4.48
CA LYS A 130 12.53 24.15 -4.61
C LYS A 130 13.18 22.82 -4.94
N GLU A 131 12.84 21.77 -4.20
CA GLU A 131 13.35 20.41 -4.45
C GLU A 131 12.98 19.91 -5.85
N ALA A 132 11.81 20.30 -6.37
CA ALA A 132 11.45 20.00 -7.74
C ALA A 132 12.37 20.66 -8.79
N LEU A 133 12.94 21.83 -8.48
CA LEU A 133 13.93 22.50 -9.35
C LEU A 133 15.31 21.85 -9.21
N GLU A 134 15.68 21.41 -8.01
CA GLU A 134 16.93 20.70 -7.73
C GLU A 134 16.94 19.34 -8.44
N ALA A 135 15.86 18.56 -8.29
CA ALA A 135 15.64 17.31 -9.03
C ALA A 135 15.59 17.49 -10.55
N ALA A 136 15.07 18.62 -11.04
CA ALA A 136 15.08 18.92 -12.48
C ALA A 136 16.48 19.27 -13.00
N ALA A 137 17.35 19.81 -12.15
CA ALA A 137 18.73 20.15 -12.49
C ALA A 137 19.65 18.92 -12.50
N ASP A 138 19.43 17.97 -11.59
CA ASP A 138 20.12 16.67 -11.58
C ASP A 138 19.13 15.50 -11.40
N PRO A 139 18.43 15.09 -12.46
CA PRO A 139 17.46 14.00 -12.37
C PRO A 139 18.10 12.64 -12.10
N SER A 140 19.44 12.54 -12.13
CA SER A 140 20.19 11.32 -11.84
C SER A 140 20.45 11.11 -10.36
N ASP A 141 20.27 12.14 -9.52
CA ASP A 141 20.41 12.04 -8.07
C ASP A 141 19.11 11.52 -7.42
N PRO A 142 19.08 10.29 -6.87
CA PRO A 142 17.89 9.74 -6.23
C PRO A 142 17.51 10.46 -4.92
N LEU A 143 18.40 11.24 -4.31
CA LEU A 143 18.11 11.96 -3.07
C LEU A 143 17.15 13.13 -3.30
N GLU A 144 17.30 13.84 -4.42
CA GLU A 144 16.41 14.95 -4.81
C GLU A 144 14.96 14.46 -4.98
N TRP A 145 14.79 13.25 -5.53
CA TRP A 145 13.48 12.60 -5.60
C TRP A 145 12.95 12.19 -4.22
N ALA A 146 13.83 11.76 -3.31
CA ALA A 146 13.46 11.41 -1.95
C ALA A 146 12.98 12.64 -1.16
N ASP A 147 13.64 13.79 -1.33
CA ASP A 147 13.23 15.05 -0.70
C ASP A 147 11.85 15.49 -1.16
N MET A 148 11.55 15.37 -2.47
CA MET A 148 10.18 15.60 -2.97
C MET A 148 9.15 14.68 -2.29
N GLN A 149 9.47 13.39 -2.12
CA GLN A 149 8.56 12.43 -1.49
C GLN A 149 8.32 12.74 -0.01
N PHE A 150 9.37 13.07 0.74
CA PHE A 150 9.26 13.45 2.14
C PHE A 150 8.38 14.69 2.31
N LEU A 151 8.60 15.73 1.51
CA LEU A 151 7.84 16.98 1.59
C LEU A 151 6.38 16.80 1.18
N LEU A 152 6.10 15.98 0.17
CA LEU A 152 4.73 15.68 -0.23
C LEU A 152 3.97 14.91 0.86
N TRP A 153 4.57 13.87 1.42
CA TRP A 153 3.99 13.14 2.56
C TRP A 153 3.77 14.04 3.77
N ASP A 154 4.73 14.93 4.05
CA ASP A 154 4.66 15.87 5.15
C ASP A 154 3.46 16.81 4.98
N ALA A 155 3.29 17.38 3.80
CA ALA A 155 2.18 18.25 3.46
C ALA A 155 0.83 17.52 3.58
N GLN A 156 0.71 16.32 3.02
CA GLN A 156 -0.53 15.53 3.04
C GLN A 156 -0.97 15.21 4.47
N ARG A 157 -0.07 14.66 5.30
CA ARG A 157 -0.42 14.29 6.68
C ARG A 157 -0.80 15.51 7.53
N ARG A 158 -0.13 16.65 7.34
CA ARG A 158 -0.44 17.91 8.05
C ARG A 158 -1.81 18.47 7.68
N MET A 159 -2.35 18.10 6.52
CA MET A 159 -3.72 18.41 6.11
C MET A 159 -4.74 17.32 6.44
N GLY A 160 -4.32 16.23 7.07
CA GLY A 160 -5.18 15.08 7.30
C GLY A 160 -5.63 14.40 5.99
N ILE A 161 -4.89 14.56 4.91
CA ILE A 161 -5.16 13.86 3.65
C ILE A 161 -4.68 12.42 3.80
N SER A 162 -5.64 11.49 3.83
CA SER A 162 -5.35 10.05 3.87
C SER A 162 -4.97 9.52 2.49
N ASP A 163 -4.34 8.35 2.46
CA ASP A 163 -3.97 7.65 1.23
C ASP A 163 -5.21 7.26 0.42
N GLU A 164 -6.32 6.91 1.09
CA GLU A 164 -7.60 6.66 0.43
C GLU A 164 -8.15 7.93 -0.24
N PHE A 165 -8.10 9.08 0.45
CA PHE A 165 -8.63 10.33 -0.06
C PHE A 165 -7.85 10.82 -1.27
N ILE A 166 -6.50 10.84 -1.18
CA ILE A 166 -5.68 11.29 -2.31
C ILE A 166 -5.80 10.34 -3.49
N THR A 167 -5.87 9.02 -3.26
CA THR A 167 -6.06 8.02 -4.33
C THR A 167 -7.35 8.27 -5.09
N ARG A 168 -8.46 8.56 -4.38
CA ARG A 168 -9.73 8.91 -5.04
C ARG A 168 -9.63 10.19 -5.86
N ALA A 169 -9.05 11.25 -5.29
CA ALA A 169 -8.84 12.52 -5.98
C ALA A 169 -7.95 12.34 -7.23
N MET A 170 -6.97 11.44 -7.16
CA MET A 170 -6.11 11.09 -8.29
C MET A 170 -6.86 10.36 -9.41
N ILE A 171 -7.73 9.40 -9.08
CA ILE A 171 -8.57 8.69 -10.06
C ILE A 171 -9.46 9.69 -10.81
N GLU A 172 -10.16 10.55 -10.06
CA GLU A 172 -11.01 11.60 -10.64
C GLU A 172 -10.18 12.57 -11.50
N LYS A 173 -9.00 12.98 -11.00
CA LYS A 173 -8.13 13.92 -11.73
C LYS A 173 -7.55 13.30 -13.00
N LEU A 174 -7.29 11.99 -13.01
CA LEU A 174 -6.80 11.28 -14.18
C LEU A 174 -7.85 11.25 -15.30
N GLU A 175 -9.11 10.97 -14.97
CA GLU A 175 -10.20 10.99 -15.94
C GLU A 175 -10.44 12.39 -16.51
N ILE A 176 -10.36 13.43 -15.66
CA ILE A 176 -10.38 14.83 -16.13
C ILE A 176 -9.20 15.09 -17.08
N ASN A 177 -7.98 14.66 -16.74
CA ASN A 177 -6.82 14.93 -17.58
C ASN A 177 -6.90 14.22 -18.95
N LYS A 178 -7.51 13.03 -19.01
CA LYS A 178 -7.74 12.28 -20.26
C LYS A 178 -8.76 12.94 -21.19
N SER A 179 -9.71 13.71 -20.66
CA SER A 179 -10.72 14.41 -21.46
C SER A 179 -10.27 15.77 -21.98
N LEU A 180 -9.10 16.27 -21.54
CA LEU A 180 -8.53 17.53 -21.98
C LEU A 180 -7.73 17.39 -23.28
N GLN A 181 -7.62 18.51 -24.01
CA GLN A 181 -6.70 18.64 -25.13
C GLN A 181 -5.34 19.14 -24.66
N TRP A 182 -4.29 18.52 -25.18
CA TRP A 182 -2.90 18.79 -24.83
C TRP A 182 -2.10 19.23 -26.05
N PRO A 183 -1.17 20.19 -25.89
CA PRO A 183 -0.29 20.61 -26.97
C PRO A 183 0.74 19.51 -27.30
N GLU A 184 1.37 19.67 -28.46
CA GLU A 184 2.43 18.77 -28.92
C GLU A 184 3.57 18.63 -27.89
N PRO A 185 4.16 17.43 -27.78
CA PRO A 185 5.27 17.20 -26.88
C PRO A 185 6.51 18.07 -27.10
N LYS A 186 6.90 18.83 -26.06
CA LYS A 186 8.25 19.41 -25.94
C LYS A 186 8.98 18.82 -24.74
N ASP A 187 10.24 18.44 -24.95
CA ASP A 187 11.10 17.88 -23.90
C ASP A 187 11.62 18.99 -22.98
N GLY A 188 11.77 18.68 -21.69
CA GLY A 188 12.24 19.61 -20.66
C GLY A 188 11.29 20.75 -20.27
N GLU A 189 10.09 20.83 -20.85
CA GLU A 189 9.15 21.96 -20.64
C GLU A 189 7.82 21.51 -20.03
N PRO A 190 7.25 22.28 -19.08
CA PRO A 190 5.92 22.02 -18.56
C PRO A 190 4.85 22.06 -19.67
N ARG A 191 3.91 21.13 -19.64
CA ARG A 191 2.75 21.14 -20.54
C ARG A 191 1.49 21.52 -19.79
N LEU A 192 0.80 22.51 -20.34
CA LEU A 192 -0.48 22.98 -19.81
C LEU A 192 -1.58 22.60 -20.79
N HIS A 193 -2.73 22.20 -20.27
CA HIS A 193 -3.91 21.92 -21.09
C HIS A 193 -4.38 23.19 -21.81
N ILE A 194 -4.94 23.02 -22.99
CA ILE A 194 -5.52 24.13 -23.76
C ILE A 194 -6.82 24.54 -23.06
N LYS A 195 -6.92 25.80 -22.64
CA LYS A 195 -8.19 26.37 -22.17
C LYS A 195 -8.95 26.87 -23.40
N GLU A 196 -10.13 26.31 -23.68
CA GLU A 196 -11.06 26.93 -24.63
C GLU A 196 -11.43 28.31 -24.10
N GLN A 197 -11.08 29.37 -24.83
CA GLN A 197 -11.67 30.68 -24.57
C GLN A 197 -13.15 30.58 -24.93
N PRO A 198 -14.09 31.04 -24.09
CA PRO A 198 -15.46 31.19 -24.53
C PRO A 198 -15.47 32.14 -25.73
N GLU A 199 -16.08 31.72 -26.84
CA GLU A 199 -16.28 32.58 -28.01
C GLU A 199 -16.86 33.91 -27.51
N SER A 200 -16.15 35.00 -27.81
CA SER A 200 -16.67 36.34 -27.65
C SER A 200 -17.96 36.41 -28.48
N VAL A 201 -19.11 36.29 -27.81
CA VAL A 201 -20.40 36.63 -28.40
C VAL A 201 -20.33 38.12 -28.66
N VAL A 202 -19.91 38.48 -29.87
CA VAL A 202 -19.98 39.84 -30.39
C VAL A 202 -21.48 40.18 -30.36
N PRO A 203 -21.93 41.17 -29.58
CA PRO A 203 -23.33 41.59 -29.66
C PRO A 203 -23.57 42.09 -31.08
N GLU A 204 -24.54 41.51 -31.79
CA GLU A 204 -25.04 42.08 -33.03
C GLU A 204 -25.40 43.55 -32.80
N GLU A 205 -24.83 44.43 -33.63
CA GLU A 205 -25.11 45.86 -33.63
C GLU A 205 -26.63 46.08 -33.66
N CYS A 206 -27.17 46.74 -32.63
CA CYS A 206 -28.53 47.25 -32.65
C CYS A 206 -28.66 48.27 -33.79
N PRO A 207 -29.57 48.10 -34.76
CA PRO A 207 -29.71 49.07 -35.83
C PRO A 207 -30.19 50.42 -35.28
N ALA A 208 -29.60 51.47 -35.85
CA ALA A 208 -29.70 52.85 -35.46
C ALA A 208 -31.13 53.37 -35.22
N GLU A 209 -31.19 54.28 -34.24
CA GLU A 209 -32.29 55.17 -33.90
C GLU A 209 -33.14 55.62 -35.12
N LEU A 210 -34.46 55.44 -35.02
CA LEU A 210 -35.41 56.25 -35.80
C LEU A 210 -35.84 57.46 -34.95
N PRO A 211 -35.82 58.68 -35.50
CA PRO A 211 -36.02 59.90 -34.73
C PRO A 211 -37.49 60.12 -34.37
N TYR A 212 -37.67 60.75 -33.21
CA TYR A 212 -38.92 61.29 -32.68
C TYR A 212 -39.66 62.21 -33.68
N ALA A 213 -40.96 61.94 -33.89
CA ALA A 213 -42.05 62.91 -34.03
C ALA A 213 -43.41 62.20 -33.97
#